data_AF-A0A2D5YMU7-F1
#
_entry.id   AF-A0A2D5YMU7-F1
#
_cell.length_a   1.000
_cell.length_b   1.000
_cell.length_c   1.000
_cell.angle_alpha   90.00
_cell.angle_beta   90.00
_cell.angle_gamma   90.00
#
_symmetry.space_group_name_H-M   'P 1'
#
loop_
_entity.id
_entity.type
_entity.pdbx_description
1 polymer ?
#
loop_
_entity_poly.entity_id
_entity_poly.type
_entity_poly.pdbx_seq_one_letter_code
_entity_poly.pdbx_strand_id
1 'polypeptide(L)'
;LASIRVFREDLWNKLKEYKSLLYFVGCTSLISAFWFSKHRYEVLQMSFSFTLMALSFSTLLIPLFHEKFDMTKTSSKITAHVAKLSYPIYLLHYPSFYLIDVIFHFLGIKNEQGYFNFIFTMIFIYVLSFLANFIIEEPMLRLRKKFLTSSIRKQS
;
A
#
# COMPACT_ATOMS: atom_id res chain seq x y z
N LEU A 1 -8.44 10.45 -1.04
CA LEU A 1 -7.39 11.26 -1.72
C LEU A 1 -7.66 11.43 -3.22
N ALA A 2 -7.76 10.35 -4.01
CA ALA A 2 -7.97 10.42 -5.46
C ALA A 2 -9.21 11.24 -5.88
N SER A 3 -10.33 11.07 -5.16
CA SER A 3 -11.56 11.83 -5.45
C SER A 3 -11.41 13.34 -5.24
N ILE A 4 -10.65 13.77 -4.22
CA ILE A 4 -10.39 15.20 -3.97
C ILE A 4 -9.57 15.79 -5.12
N ARG A 5 -8.54 15.05 -5.58
CA ARG A 5 -7.71 15.47 -6.71
C ARG A 5 -8.50 15.63 -8.00
N VAL A 6 -9.50 14.78 -8.26
CA VAL A 6 -10.27 14.78 -9.52
C VAL A 6 -11.46 15.75 -9.47
N PHE A 7 -12.21 15.79 -8.36
CA PHE A 7 -13.48 16.52 -8.29
C PHE A 7 -13.40 17.87 -7.55
N ARG A 8 -12.26 18.18 -6.91
CA ARG A 8 -12.07 19.39 -6.09
C ARG A 8 -10.64 19.93 -6.23
N GLU A 9 -10.30 20.36 -7.45
CA GLU A 9 -8.95 20.84 -7.78
C GLU A 9 -8.51 22.05 -6.94
N ASP A 10 -9.42 22.97 -6.61
CA ASP A 10 -9.11 24.14 -5.76
C ASP A 10 -8.62 23.73 -4.36
N LEU A 11 -9.30 22.75 -3.75
CA LEU A 11 -8.89 22.21 -2.45
C LEU A 11 -7.56 21.46 -2.56
N TRP A 12 -7.35 20.73 -3.66
CA TRP A 12 -6.11 20.03 -3.93
C TRP A 12 -4.91 20.98 -4.05
N ASN A 13 -5.08 22.11 -4.73
CA ASN A 13 -4.04 23.12 -4.88
C ASN A 13 -3.70 23.80 -3.56
N LYS A 14 -4.71 24.21 -2.78
CA LYS A 14 -4.50 24.77 -1.43
C LYS A 14 -3.77 23.80 -0.50
N LEU A 15 -4.14 22.51 -0.50
CA LEU A 15 -3.49 21.51 0.33
C LEU A 15 -2.00 21.33 -0.01
N LYS A 16 -1.62 21.42 -1.29
CA LYS A 16 -0.21 21.33 -1.71
C LYS A 16 0.66 22.48 -1.18
N GLU A 17 0.09 23.66 -0.91
CA GLU A 17 0.84 24.79 -0.36
C GLU A 17 1.33 24.52 1.07
N TYR A 18 0.57 23.75 1.85
CA TYR A 18 0.90 23.36 3.23
C TYR A 18 1.83 22.13 3.33
N LYS A 19 2.62 21.84 2.30
CA LYS A 19 3.44 20.61 2.21
C LYS A 19 4.27 20.28 3.45
N SER A 20 4.98 21.24 4.03
CA SER A 20 5.87 21.00 5.18
C SER A 20 5.07 20.70 6.44
N LEU A 21 3.93 21.39 6.62
CA LEU A 21 3.02 21.17 7.72
C LEU A 21 2.36 19.80 7.61
N LEU A 22 1.83 19.45 6.43
CA LEU A 22 1.20 18.15 6.19
C LEU A 22 2.18 16.99 6.37
N TYR A 23 3.43 17.16 5.93
CA TYR A 23 4.48 16.16 6.15
C TYR A 23 4.74 15.97 7.66
N PHE A 24 4.92 17.06 8.41
CA PHE A 24 5.17 16.99 9.84
C PHE A 24 3.98 16.38 10.60
N VAL A 25 2.75 16.82 10.30
CA VAL A 25 1.51 16.27 10.86
C VAL A 25 1.36 14.80 10.51
N GLY A 26 1.70 14.40 9.29
CA GLY A 26 1.70 13.01 8.87
C GLY A 26 2.68 12.16 9.68
N CYS A 27 3.92 12.62 9.86
CA CYS A 27 4.92 11.92 10.67
C CYS A 27 4.50 11.81 12.15
N THR A 28 4.05 12.91 12.76
CA THR A 28 3.65 12.91 14.17
C THR A 28 2.43 12.02 14.41
N SER A 29 1.41 12.11 13.55
CA SER A 29 0.24 11.24 13.63
C SER A 29 0.58 9.76 13.40
N LEU A 30 1.53 9.44 12.53
CA LEU A 30 1.99 8.07 12.31
C LEU A 30 2.69 7.50 13.56
N ILE A 31 3.55 8.31 14.18
CA ILE A 31 4.20 7.95 15.45
C ILE A 31 3.13 7.73 16.52
N SER A 32 2.17 8.64 16.66
CA SER A 32 1.05 8.48 17.60
C SER A 32 0.25 7.20 17.34
N ALA A 33 -0.07 6.89 16.08
CA ALA A 33 -0.79 5.66 15.71
C ALA A 33 -0.01 4.41 16.15
N PHE A 34 1.32 4.41 16.03
CA PHE A 34 2.16 3.32 16.50
C PHE A 34 2.11 3.14 18.02
N TRP A 35 2.13 4.25 18.77
CA TRP A 35 2.00 4.23 20.23
C TRP A 35 0.64 3.67 20.68
N PHE A 36 -0.46 4.11 20.07
CA PHE A 36 -1.80 3.57 20.36
C PHE A 36 -1.92 2.09 19.98
N SER A 37 -1.21 1.66 18.94
CA SER A 37 -1.20 0.27 18.48
C SER A 37 -0.43 -0.70 19.40
N LYS A 38 0.12 -0.24 20.53
CA LYS A 38 0.84 -1.12 21.49
C LYS A 38 -0.13 -1.96 22.33
N HIS A 39 -1.35 -1.48 22.56
CA HIS A 39 -2.39 -2.16 23.36
C HIS A 39 -3.49 -2.73 22.45
N ARG A 40 -3.15 -3.72 21.61
CA ARG A 40 -4.01 -4.24 20.51
C ARG A 40 -5.24 -5.04 20.94
N TYR A 41 -5.57 -5.09 22.22
CA TYR A 41 -6.58 -6.03 22.73
C TYR A 41 -8.01 -5.48 22.73
N GLU A 42 -8.19 -4.17 22.50
CA GLU A 42 -9.51 -3.55 22.43
C GLU A 42 -9.89 -3.19 20.98
N VAL A 43 -11.08 -3.61 20.57
CA VAL A 43 -11.64 -3.36 19.21
C VAL A 43 -11.65 -1.87 18.86
N LEU A 44 -11.93 -1.02 19.84
CA LEU A 44 -12.01 0.43 19.68
C LEU A 44 -10.62 1.03 19.43
N GLN A 45 -9.61 0.60 20.21
CA GLN A 45 -8.23 1.02 20.03
C GLN A 45 -7.67 0.55 18.67
N MET A 46 -8.01 -0.66 18.24
CA MET A 46 -7.62 -1.20 16.94
C MET A 46 -8.22 -0.39 15.79
N SER A 47 -9.54 -0.13 15.82
CA SER A 47 -10.25 0.64 14.80
C SER A 47 -9.74 2.08 14.70
N PHE A 48 -9.51 2.72 15.86
CA PHE A 48 -8.96 4.07 15.93
C PHE A 48 -7.53 4.12 15.39
N SER A 49 -6.68 3.17 15.77
CA SER A 49 -5.27 3.13 15.33
C SER A 49 -5.15 2.95 13.82
N PHE A 50 -5.97 2.06 13.21
CA PHE A 50 -5.97 1.88 11.75
C PHE A 50 -6.50 3.12 11.01
N THR A 51 -7.53 3.76 11.55
CA THR A 51 -8.07 5.00 10.97
C THR A 51 -7.04 6.13 11.03
N LEU A 52 -6.38 6.30 12.17
CA LEU A 52 -5.33 7.28 12.35
C LEU A 52 -4.16 7.00 11.41
N MET A 53 -3.72 5.74 11.30
CA MET A 53 -2.66 5.32 10.38
C MET A 53 -3.00 5.61 8.91
N ALA A 54 -4.23 5.32 8.49
CA ALA A 54 -4.71 5.64 7.14
C ALA A 54 -4.71 7.15 6.87
N LEU A 55 -5.09 7.96 7.87
CA LEU A 55 -5.07 9.41 7.80
C LEU A 55 -3.62 9.93 7.70
N SER A 56 -2.71 9.40 8.52
CA SER A 56 -1.29 9.72 8.49
C SER A 56 -0.66 9.44 7.14
N PHE A 57 -0.90 8.27 6.55
CA PHE A 57 -0.40 7.97 5.21
C PHE A 57 -1.02 8.88 4.15
N SER A 58 -2.30 9.23 4.28
CA SER A 58 -2.97 10.15 3.36
C SER A 58 -2.37 11.55 3.40
N THR A 59 -2.04 12.07 4.60
CA THR A 59 -1.41 13.39 4.75
C THR A 59 0.05 13.39 4.30
N LEU A 60 0.78 12.30 4.51
CA LEU A 60 2.15 12.11 3.98
C LEU A 60 2.20 12.04 2.46
N LEU A 61 1.15 11.53 1.81
CA LEU A 61 1.09 11.42 0.36
C LEU A 61 0.90 12.77 -0.35
N ILE A 62 0.24 13.76 0.26
CA ILE A 62 -0.06 15.05 -0.39
C ILE A 62 1.22 15.84 -0.75
N PRO A 63 2.19 16.04 0.16
CA PRO A 63 3.44 16.74 -0.13
C PRO A 63 4.21 16.15 -1.32
N LEU A 64 4.15 14.83 -1.53
CA LEU A 64 4.85 14.12 -2.61
C LEU A 64 4.37 14.54 -4.01
N PHE A 65 3.20 15.18 -4.13
CA PHE A 65 2.69 15.70 -5.41
C PHE A 65 3.11 17.16 -5.70
N HIS A 66 3.90 17.79 -4.82
CA HIS A 66 4.41 19.14 -5.04
C HIS A 66 5.75 19.08 -5.79
N GLU A 67 5.90 19.84 -6.89
CA GLU A 67 7.07 19.79 -7.79
C GLU A 67 8.43 19.97 -7.08
N LYS A 68 8.51 20.89 -6.11
CA LYS A 68 9.72 21.12 -5.30
C LYS A 68 10.02 20.04 -4.24
N PHE A 69 9.09 19.12 -3.97
CA PHE A 69 9.26 18.03 -3.00
C PHE A 69 9.75 16.78 -3.75
N ASP A 70 10.94 16.88 -4.32
CA ASP A 70 11.46 15.89 -5.26
C ASP A 70 12.13 14.71 -4.53
N MET A 71 11.30 13.90 -3.86
CA MET A 71 11.74 12.58 -3.36
C MET A 71 11.83 11.55 -4.49
N THR A 72 11.37 11.89 -5.70
CA THR A 72 11.36 11.01 -6.87
C THR A 72 12.73 10.87 -7.55
N LYS A 73 13.65 11.83 -7.39
CA LYS A 73 15.03 11.73 -7.89
C LYS A 73 15.83 10.55 -7.32
N THR A 74 15.46 10.05 -6.13
CA THR A 74 16.14 8.94 -5.45
C THR A 74 15.42 7.60 -5.64
N SER A 75 14.57 7.49 -6.66
CA SER A 75 13.88 6.25 -7.00
C SER A 75 14.88 5.18 -7.47
N SER A 76 15.29 4.29 -6.56
CA SER A 76 16.05 3.09 -6.94
C SER A 76 15.14 2.08 -7.64
N LYS A 77 15.71 1.25 -8.53
CA LYS A 77 14.98 0.13 -9.18
C LYS A 77 14.34 -0.80 -8.14
N ILE A 78 14.99 -0.97 -6.98
CA ILE A 78 14.52 -1.80 -5.88
C ILE A 78 13.27 -1.19 -5.25
N THR A 79 13.30 0.11 -4.91
CA THR A 79 12.15 0.81 -4.32
C THR A 79 10.94 0.79 -5.24
N ALA A 80 11.17 0.98 -6.56
CA ALA A 80 10.10 0.88 -7.56
C ALA A 80 9.52 -0.54 -7.65
N HIS A 81 10.35 -1.58 -7.55
CA HIS A 81 9.91 -2.98 -7.53
C HIS A 81 9.09 -3.31 -6.28
N VAL A 82 9.58 -2.91 -5.10
CA VAL A 82 8.86 -3.09 -3.83
C VAL A 82 7.53 -2.34 -3.85
N ALA A 83 7.50 -1.11 -4.37
CA ALA A 83 6.27 -0.34 -4.50
C ALA A 83 5.24 -1.04 -5.40
N LYS A 84 5.67 -1.62 -6.53
CA LYS A 84 4.79 -2.39 -7.41
C LYS A 84 4.21 -3.62 -6.71
N LEU A 85 5.03 -4.35 -5.96
CA LEU A 85 4.56 -5.57 -5.27
C LEU A 85 3.79 -5.28 -3.98
N SER A 86 3.88 -4.07 -3.42
CA SER A 86 3.28 -3.73 -2.13
C SER A 86 1.77 -3.97 -2.07
N TYR A 87 1.05 -3.69 -3.15
CA TYR A 87 -0.40 -3.87 -3.20
C TYR A 87 -0.82 -5.34 -3.31
N PRO A 88 -0.28 -6.17 -4.23
CA PRO A 88 -0.50 -7.61 -4.22
C PRO A 88 -0.12 -8.27 -2.91
N ILE A 89 1.02 -7.89 -2.31
CA ILE A 89 1.46 -8.39 -1.00
C ILE A 89 0.40 -8.07 0.06
N TYR A 90 -0.07 -6.83 0.12
CA TYR A 90 -1.11 -6.44 1.07
C TYR A 90 -2.41 -7.23 0.88
N LEU A 91 -2.83 -7.55 -0.34
CA LEU A 91 -4.03 -8.34 -0.56
C LEU A 91 -3.85 -9.83 -0.22
N LEU A 92 -2.68 -10.38 -0.53
CA LEU A 92 -2.45 -11.82 -0.54
C LEU A 92 -1.84 -12.34 0.76
N HIS A 93 -1.34 -11.49 1.66
CA HIS A 93 -0.65 -11.95 2.87
C HIS A 93 -1.51 -12.82 3.79
N TYR A 94 -2.77 -12.46 4.02
CA TYR A 94 -3.65 -13.23 4.90
C TYR A 94 -4.08 -14.57 4.28
N PRO A 95 -4.57 -14.63 3.02
CA PRO A 95 -4.82 -15.90 2.33
C PRO A 95 -3.59 -16.80 2.23
N SER A 96 -2.41 -16.22 1.98
CA SER A 96 -1.14 -16.95 1.88
C SER A 96 -0.79 -17.65 3.19
N PHE A 97 -0.94 -16.95 4.32
CA PHE A 97 -0.70 -17.53 5.64
C PHE A 97 -1.61 -18.73 5.91
N TYR A 98 -2.92 -18.57 5.65
CA TYR A 98 -3.88 -19.67 5.82
C TYR A 98 -3.57 -20.86 4.92
N LEU A 99 -3.21 -20.63 3.66
CA LEU A 99 -2.91 -21.71 2.72
C LEU A 99 -1.65 -22.49 3.12
N ILE A 100 -0.59 -21.81 3.56
CA ILE A 100 0.63 -22.47 4.04
C ILE A 100 0.34 -23.28 5.30
N ASP A 101 -0.49 -22.76 6.21
CA ASP A 101 -0.91 -23.49 7.41
C ASP A 101 -1.65 -24.79 7.06
N VAL A 102 -2.60 -24.73 6.11
CA VAL A 102 -3.31 -25.90 5.59
C VAL A 102 -2.36 -26.90 4.94
N ILE A 103 -1.40 -26.44 4.12
CA ILE A 103 -0.40 -27.30 3.48
C ILE A 103 0.48 -27.99 4.53
N PHE A 104 0.93 -27.27 5.55
CA PHE A 104 1.78 -27.82 6.61
C PHE A 104 1.03 -28.87 7.43
N HIS A 105 -0.23 -28.59 7.76
CA HIS A 105 -1.11 -29.55 8.44
C HIS A 105 -1.30 -30.82 7.59
N PHE A 106 -1.58 -30.67 6.29
CA PHE A 106 -1.74 -31.79 5.38
C PHE A 106 -0.48 -32.65 5.24
N LEU A 107 0.71 -32.03 5.23
CA LEU A 107 1.99 -32.70 5.15
C LEU A 107 2.49 -33.25 6.50
N GLY A 108 1.74 -33.06 7.59
CA GLY A 108 2.13 -33.50 8.93
C GLY A 108 3.34 -32.75 9.50
N ILE A 109 3.66 -31.57 8.97
CA ILE A 109 4.80 -30.76 9.42
C ILE A 109 4.43 -30.09 10.74
N LYS A 110 5.00 -30.58 11.84
CA LYS A 110 4.88 -29.94 13.16
C LYS A 110 5.75 -28.68 13.19
N ASN A 111 5.11 -27.51 13.29
CA ASN A 111 5.80 -26.22 13.33
C ASN A 111 5.68 -25.57 14.71
N GLU A 112 6.32 -26.19 15.70
CA GLU A 112 6.21 -25.80 17.12
C GLU A 112 6.69 -24.37 17.39
N GLN A 113 7.67 -23.88 16.61
CA GLN A 113 8.25 -22.55 16.80
C GLN A 113 7.78 -21.50 15.79
N GLY A 114 6.94 -21.86 14.80
CA GLY A 114 6.39 -20.91 13.84
C GLY A 114 7.35 -20.45 12.73
N TYR A 115 8.67 -20.52 12.93
CA TYR A 115 9.68 -19.97 12.00
C TYR A 115 9.60 -20.55 10.59
N PHE A 116 9.33 -21.85 10.44
CA PHE A 116 9.19 -22.47 9.12
C PHE A 116 7.97 -21.92 8.39
N ASN A 117 6.79 -21.89 9.01
CA ASN A 117 5.59 -21.29 8.41
C ASN A 117 5.85 -19.81 8.03
N PHE A 118 6.55 -19.03 8.87
CA PHE A 118 6.89 -17.64 8.52
C PHE A 118 7.74 -17.53 7.24
N ILE A 119 8.85 -18.29 7.14
CA ILE A 119 9.75 -18.25 5.97
C ILE A 119 9.00 -18.71 4.72
N PHE A 120 8.28 -19.82 4.80
CA PHE A 120 7.52 -20.35 3.67
C PHE A 120 6.40 -19.40 3.25
N THR A 121 5.68 -18.78 4.19
CA THR A 121 4.69 -17.76 3.90
C THR A 121 5.32 -16.55 3.22
N MET A 122 6.49 -16.08 3.65
CA MET A 122 7.20 -14.94 3.04
C MET A 122 7.66 -15.22 1.61
N ILE A 123 8.14 -16.44 1.33
CA ILE A 123 8.49 -16.85 -0.03
C ILE A 123 7.22 -16.98 -0.88
N PHE A 124 6.21 -17.65 -0.35
CA PHE A 124 4.97 -17.92 -1.06
C PHE A 124 4.23 -16.64 -1.44
N ILE A 125 4.07 -15.71 -0.49
CA ILE A 125 3.43 -14.42 -0.74
C ILE A 125 4.20 -13.61 -1.78
N TYR A 126 5.53 -13.61 -1.74
CA TYR A 126 6.34 -12.88 -2.71
C TYR A 126 6.12 -13.42 -4.13
N VAL A 127 6.17 -14.74 -4.28
CA VAL A 127 5.93 -15.42 -5.57
C VAL A 127 4.51 -15.15 -6.07
N LEU A 128 3.50 -15.31 -5.21
CA LEU A 128 2.11 -15.10 -5.57
C LEU A 128 1.84 -13.64 -5.94
N SER A 129 2.44 -12.69 -5.22
CA SER A 129 2.35 -11.25 -5.49
C SER A 129 3.02 -10.87 -6.81
N PHE A 130 4.18 -11.45 -7.09
CA PHE A 130 4.86 -11.26 -8.36
C PHE A 130 4.01 -11.79 -9.53
N LEU A 131 3.43 -12.97 -9.36
CA LEU A 131 2.57 -13.59 -10.36
C LEU A 131 1.27 -12.78 -10.57
N ALA A 132 0.64 -12.32 -9.49
CA ALA A 132 -0.55 -11.48 -9.55
C ALA A 132 -0.28 -10.15 -10.27
N ASN A 133 0.85 -9.50 -9.97
CA ASN A 133 1.26 -8.29 -10.70
C ASN A 133 1.45 -8.56 -12.20
N PHE A 134 2.12 -9.66 -12.54
CA PHE A 134 2.38 -10.01 -13.94
C PHE A 134 1.12 -10.43 -14.73
N ILE A 135 0.22 -11.21 -14.12
CA ILE A 135 -0.97 -11.77 -14.78
C ILE A 135 -2.15 -10.80 -14.75
N ILE A 136 -2.30 -10.00 -13.69
CA ILE A 136 -3.49 -9.17 -13.48
C ILE A 136 -3.13 -7.70 -13.66
N GLU A 137 -2.20 -7.16 -12.88
CA GLU A 137 -1.96 -5.71 -12.87
C GLU A 137 -1.38 -5.20 -14.20
N GLU A 138 -0.34 -5.83 -14.72
CA GLU A 138 0.28 -5.41 -15.98
C GLU A 138 -0.72 -5.46 -17.16
N PRO A 139 -1.48 -6.54 -17.38
CA PRO A 139 -2.46 -6.59 -18.46
C PRO A 139 -3.59 -5.58 -18.26
N MET A 140 -4.08 -5.40 -17.03
CA MET A 140 -5.12 -4.40 -16.74
C MET A 140 -4.63 -2.97 -16.97
N LEU A 141 -3.37 -2.66 -16.64
CA LEU A 141 -2.78 -1.35 -16.96
C LEU A 141 -2.65 -1.13 -18.47
N ARG A 142 -2.27 -2.16 -19.25
CA ARG A 142 -2.23 -2.10 -20.72
C ARG A 142 -3.63 -1.90 -21.29
N LEU A 143 -4.63 -2.63 -20.77
CA LEU A 143 -6.03 -2.52 -21.17
C LEU A 143 -6.58 -1.13 -20.90
N ARG A 144 -6.33 -0.60 -19.69
CA ARG A 144 -6.72 0.76 -19.28
C ARG A 144 -6.14 1.81 -20.23
N LYS A 145 -4.85 1.71 -20.57
CA LYS A 145 -4.22 2.63 -21.54
C LYS A 145 -4.90 2.54 -22.90
N LYS A 146 -5.16 1.33 -23.40
CA LYS A 146 -5.83 1.13 -24.69
C LYS A 146 -7.21 1.80 -24.75
N PHE A 147 -8.05 1.64 -23.72
CA PHE A 147 -9.39 2.22 -23.70
C PHE A 147 -9.40 3.73 -23.43
N LEU A 148 -8.61 4.22 -22.47
CA LEU A 148 -8.57 5.65 -22.14
C LEU A 148 -7.92 6.50 -23.24
N THR A 149 -6.89 5.98 -23.93
CA THR A 149 -6.30 6.69 -25.08
C THR A 149 -7.26 6.70 -26.28
N SER A 150 -8.11 5.67 -26.43
CA SER A 150 -9.15 5.68 -27.48
C SER A 150 -10.26 6.71 -27.23
N SER A 151 -10.57 6.99 -25.95
CA SER A 151 -11.56 8.00 -25.56
C SER A 151 -11.09 9.42 -25.90
N ILE A 152 -9.82 9.73 -25.62
CA ILE A 152 -9.23 11.06 -25.90
C ILE A 152 -9.14 11.32 -27.40
N ARG A 153 -8.81 10.30 -28.22
CA ARG A 153 -8.74 10.43 -29.69
C ARG A 153 -10.11 10.61 -30.36
N LYS A 154 -11.20 10.27 -29.68
CA LYS A 154 -12.57 10.44 -30.20
C LYS A 154 -13.16 11.83 -29.89
N GLN A 155 -12.45 12.64 -29.09
CA GLN A 155 -12.83 14.00 -28.72
C GLN A 155 -11.88 15.09 -29.31
N SER A 156 -10.89 14.70 -30.12
CA SER A 156 -10.06 15.59 -30.96
C SER A 156 -10.45 15.47 -32.41
#